data_AF-A0A1A7ZMA4-F1
#
_entry.id   AF-A0A1A7ZMA4-F1
#
_cell.length_a   1.000
_cell.length_b   1.000
_cell.length_c   1.000
_cell.angle_alpha   90.00
_cell.angle_beta   90.00
_cell.angle_gamma   90.00
#
_symmetry.space_group_name_H-M   'P 1'
#
loop_
_entity.id
_entity.type
_entity.pdbx_description
1 polymer ?
#
loop_
_entity_poly.entity_id
_entity_poly.type
_entity_poly.pdbx_seq_one_letter_code
_entity_poly.pdbx_strand_id
1 'polypeptide(L)'
;MDVYQEAVDYLETHHVPVEAEADALEDVFHEEVVSCFLSPLNTESVDFPDTPTLLSTEELLEKRLVVLKGILGSEEVYLRELDALLMPMKALRASARTSQPVLSSQEVQTVFYQVPELRDVHQSFCSGLKDRLNAQSQTELGTDEEAGLKCRNFDLEVG
;
A
#
# COMPACT_ATOMS: atom_id res chain seq x y z
N MET A 1 -6.41 47.93 -16.98
CA MET A 1 -6.98 46.70 -17.55
C MET A 1 -7.36 45.86 -16.36
N ASP A 2 -8.65 45.78 -16.10
CA ASP A 2 -9.17 45.11 -14.91
C ASP A 2 -9.19 43.60 -15.22
N VAL A 3 -8.20 42.89 -14.69
CA VAL A 3 -7.92 41.47 -14.98
C VAL A 3 -9.14 40.60 -14.66
N TYR A 4 -9.97 41.06 -13.71
CA TYR A 4 -11.23 40.44 -13.35
C TYR A 4 -12.25 40.53 -14.49
N GLN A 5 -12.38 41.69 -15.13
CA GLN A 5 -13.35 41.90 -16.21
C GLN A 5 -12.99 41.07 -17.45
N GLU A 6 -11.70 40.97 -17.77
CA GLU A 6 -11.21 40.12 -18.88
C GLU A 6 -11.49 38.63 -18.64
N ALA A 7 -11.37 38.18 -17.39
CA ALA A 7 -11.68 36.80 -17.02
C ALA A 7 -13.20 36.50 -17.09
N VAL A 8 -14.05 37.44 -16.69
CA VAL A 8 -15.51 37.30 -16.77
C VAL A 8 -15.97 37.22 -18.23
N ASP A 9 -15.48 38.11 -19.09
CA ASP A 9 -15.83 38.13 -20.52
C ASP A 9 -15.37 36.84 -21.24
N TYR A 10 -14.22 36.28 -20.84
CA TYR A 10 -13.73 35.00 -21.34
C TYR A 10 -14.67 33.85 -20.97
N LEU A 11 -15.14 33.80 -19.72
CA LEU A 11 -16.02 32.73 -19.25
C LEU A 11 -17.41 32.80 -19.91
N GLU A 12 -17.95 34.00 -20.13
CA GLU A 12 -19.20 34.21 -20.88
C GLU A 12 -19.06 33.74 -22.34
N THR A 13 -17.93 34.06 -22.99
CA THR A 13 -17.67 33.68 -24.40
C THR A 13 -17.58 32.15 -24.57
N HIS A 14 -17.14 31.45 -23.52
CA HIS A 14 -17.00 29.98 -23.51
C HIS A 14 -18.20 29.25 -22.89
N HIS A 15 -19.31 29.94 -22.61
CA HIS A 15 -20.58 29.37 -22.13
C HIS A 15 -20.46 28.57 -20.80
N VAL A 16 -19.50 28.96 -19.95
CA VAL A 16 -19.36 28.40 -18.60
C VAL A 16 -20.34 29.13 -17.66
N PRO A 17 -21.23 28.44 -16.94
CA PRO A 17 -22.14 29.11 -16.01
C PRO A 17 -21.34 29.74 -14.87
N VAL A 18 -21.37 31.07 -14.78
CA VAL A 18 -20.82 31.79 -13.63
C VAL A 18 -21.99 32.09 -12.70
N GLU A 19 -22.23 31.21 -11.74
CA GLU A 19 -23.18 31.46 -10.67
C GLU A 19 -22.56 32.47 -9.69
N ALA A 20 -23.11 33.68 -9.68
CA ALA A 20 -22.82 34.67 -8.67
C ALA A 20 -23.59 34.32 -7.39
N GLU A 21 -23.06 33.38 -6.60
CA GLU A 21 -23.56 33.15 -5.24
C GLU A 21 -22.75 34.03 -4.27
N ALA A 22 -23.49 34.97 -3.68
CA ALA A 22 -23.01 35.87 -2.66
C ALA A 22 -22.91 35.12 -1.31
N ASP A 23 -21.76 35.27 -0.66
CA ASP A 23 -21.61 35.26 0.81
C ASP A 23 -22.26 34.06 1.56
N ALA A 24 -21.60 32.90 1.52
CA ALA A 24 -21.80 31.83 2.49
C ALA A 24 -20.44 31.42 3.06
N LEU A 25 -20.14 31.89 4.27
CA LEU A 25 -19.17 31.25 5.16
C LEU A 25 -19.71 29.86 5.52
N GLU A 26 -19.34 28.83 4.76
CA GLU A 26 -19.68 27.45 5.09
C GLU A 26 -18.44 26.53 5.08
N ASP A 27 -18.24 25.95 6.25
CA ASP A 27 -17.25 25.03 6.80
C ASP A 27 -16.19 24.40 5.87
N VAL A 28 -14.91 24.58 6.22
CA VAL A 28 -13.71 24.08 5.51
C VAL A 28 -13.43 22.59 5.79
N PHE A 29 -14.30 21.89 6.51
CA PHE A 29 -14.17 20.45 6.76
C PHE A 29 -15.41 19.69 6.29
N HIS A 30 -15.43 19.31 5.01
CA HIS A 30 -16.28 18.20 4.58
C HIS A 30 -15.77 16.89 5.18
N GLU A 31 -16.29 16.56 6.36
CA GLU A 31 -16.17 15.24 7.01
C GLU A 31 -16.96 14.13 6.27
N GLU A 32 -16.96 14.13 4.94
CA GLU A 32 -17.74 13.17 4.15
C GLU A 32 -16.90 12.04 3.53
N VAL A 33 -15.56 12.09 3.68
CA VAL A 33 -14.68 11.03 3.14
C VAL A 33 -14.58 9.82 4.07
N VAL A 34 -15.01 9.95 5.34
CA VAL A 34 -14.81 8.90 6.36
C VAL A 34 -15.98 7.93 6.45
N SER A 35 -17.18 8.31 5.99
CA SER A 35 -18.39 7.48 6.12
C SER A 35 -18.40 6.27 5.18
N CYS A 36 -17.73 6.35 4.03
CA CYS A 36 -17.73 5.28 3.03
C CYS A 36 -16.87 4.06 3.40
N PHE A 37 -15.91 4.18 4.33
CA PHE A 37 -14.93 3.12 4.59
C PHE A 37 -15.31 2.14 5.71
N LEU A 38 -16.38 2.41 6.47
CA LEU A 38 -16.66 1.66 7.71
C LEU A 38 -18.01 0.94 7.75
N SER A 39 -18.65 0.69 6.61
CA SER A 39 -19.88 -0.13 6.57
C SER A 39 -19.58 -1.59 6.20
N PRO A 40 -19.81 -2.58 7.10
CA PRO A 40 -19.50 -4.00 6.87
C PRO A 40 -20.39 -4.74 5.83
N LEU A 41 -21.19 -4.04 5.01
CA LEU A 41 -22.22 -4.70 4.19
C LEU A 41 -22.45 -4.12 2.78
N ASN A 42 -21.50 -3.41 2.17
CA ASN A 42 -21.58 -3.07 0.74
C ASN A 42 -20.63 -3.96 -0.08
N THR A 43 -21.14 -5.11 -0.52
CA THR A 43 -20.67 -5.80 -1.73
C THR A 43 -21.39 -5.25 -2.96
N GLU A 44 -21.49 -3.93 -3.07
CA GLU A 44 -21.94 -3.25 -4.27
C GLU A 44 -20.69 -2.60 -4.85
N SER A 45 -20.35 -2.94 -6.09
CA SER A 45 -19.19 -2.37 -6.77
C SER A 45 -19.37 -0.86 -6.81
N VAL A 46 -18.58 -0.15 -6.01
CA VAL A 46 -18.47 1.30 -6.12
C VAL A 46 -17.94 1.56 -7.52
N ASP A 47 -18.83 2.02 -8.41
CA ASP A 47 -18.45 2.53 -9.73
C ASP A 47 -17.69 3.82 -9.48
N PHE A 48 -16.38 3.67 -9.26
CA PHE A 48 -15.45 4.78 -9.38
C PHE A 48 -15.58 5.33 -10.81
N PRO A 49 -15.49 6.65 -11.02
CA PRO A 49 -15.44 7.19 -12.38
C PRO A 49 -14.33 6.46 -13.13
N ASP A 50 -14.69 5.84 -14.26
CA ASP A 50 -13.77 5.19 -15.19
C ASP A 50 -12.74 6.23 -15.59
N THR A 51 -11.67 6.34 -14.80
CA THR A 51 -10.51 7.12 -15.17
C THR A 51 -9.96 6.33 -16.34
N PRO A 52 -10.00 6.84 -17.59
CA PRO A 52 -9.72 6.02 -18.76
C PRO A 52 -8.29 5.53 -18.65
N THR A 53 -8.14 4.30 -18.18
CA THR A 53 -6.83 3.70 -18.05
C THR A 53 -6.55 3.18 -19.45
N LEU A 54 -5.86 3.99 -20.25
CA LEU A 54 -5.47 3.65 -21.63
C LEU A 54 -4.47 2.48 -21.70
N LEU A 55 -4.36 1.69 -20.63
CA LEU A 55 -3.43 0.60 -20.48
C LEU A 55 -4.17 -0.72 -20.74
N SER A 56 -3.47 -1.66 -21.35
CA SER A 56 -3.98 -3.02 -21.48
C SER A 56 -4.12 -3.68 -20.10
N THR A 57 -4.94 -4.72 -20.01
CA THR A 57 -5.04 -5.54 -18.80
C THR A 57 -3.69 -6.11 -18.39
N GLU A 58 -2.85 -6.49 -19.36
CA GLU A 58 -1.49 -6.98 -19.13
C GLU A 58 -0.61 -5.92 -18.47
N GLU A 59 -0.61 -4.68 -18.98
CA GLU A 59 0.16 -3.57 -18.41
C GLU A 59 -0.30 -3.23 -16.98
N LEU A 60 -1.61 -3.31 -16.71
CA LEU A 60 -2.15 -3.14 -15.36
C LEU A 60 -1.71 -4.24 -14.40
N LEU A 61 -1.67 -5.49 -14.87
CA LEU A 61 -1.20 -6.63 -14.07
C LEU A 61 0.29 -6.53 -13.78
N GLU A 62 1.11 -6.10 -14.74
CA GLU A 62 2.54 -5.87 -14.55
C GLU A 62 2.77 -4.77 -13.51
N LYS A 63 2.07 -3.64 -13.62
CA LYS A 63 2.14 -2.55 -12.62
C LYS A 63 1.73 -3.04 -11.24
N ARG A 64 0.65 -3.82 -11.14
CA ARG A 64 0.22 -4.44 -9.88
C ARG A 64 1.31 -5.35 -9.30
N LEU A 65 1.97 -6.17 -10.13
CA LEU A 65 3.04 -7.06 -9.70
C LEU A 65 4.23 -6.27 -9.13
N VAL A 66 4.62 -5.17 -9.79
CA VAL A 66 5.69 -4.28 -9.31
C VAL A 66 5.35 -3.73 -7.92
N VAL A 67 4.12 -3.24 -7.73
CA VAL A 67 3.68 -2.74 -6.41
C VAL A 67 3.71 -3.85 -5.36
N LEU A 68 3.20 -5.04 -5.68
CA LEU A 68 3.18 -6.17 -4.72
C LEU A 68 4.60 -6.63 -4.35
N LYS A 69 5.54 -6.67 -5.29
CA LYS A 69 6.96 -6.96 -5.02
C LYS A 69 7.58 -5.88 -4.13
N GLY A 70 7.25 -4.61 -4.37
CA GLY A 70 7.68 -3.49 -3.53
C GLY A 70 7.19 -3.64 -2.08
N ILE A 71 5.89 -3.94 -1.91
CA ILE A 71 5.29 -4.19 -0.59
C ILE A 71 6.00 -5.35 0.11
N LEU A 72 6.18 -6.48 -0.58
CA LEU A 72 6.88 -7.64 -0.02
C LEU A 72 8.31 -7.28 0.43
N GLY A 73 9.05 -6.54 -0.39
CA GLY A 73 10.40 -6.10 -0.05
C GLY A 73 10.43 -5.19 1.18
N SER A 74 9.53 -4.22 1.28
CA SER A 74 9.43 -3.37 2.47
C SER A 74 9.04 -4.16 3.72
N GLU A 75 8.19 -5.16 3.57
CA GLU A 75 7.72 -6.01 4.66
C GLU A 75 8.84 -6.90 5.21
N GLU A 76 9.68 -7.46 4.33
CA GLU A 76 10.85 -8.23 4.73
C GLU A 76 11.85 -7.36 5.52
N VAL A 77 12.01 -6.08 5.18
CA VAL A 77 12.82 -5.15 5.96
C VAL A 77 12.17 -4.88 7.31
N TYR A 78 10.87 -4.56 7.33
CA TYR A 78 10.13 -4.27 8.55
C TYR A 78 10.18 -5.41 9.56
N LEU A 79 10.03 -6.66 9.12
CA LEU A 79 10.18 -7.85 9.96
C LEU A 79 11.57 -7.98 10.58
N ARG A 80 12.63 -7.67 9.85
CA ARG A 80 13.99 -7.68 10.42
C ARG A 80 14.16 -6.66 11.53
N GLU A 81 13.57 -5.46 11.37
CA GLU A 81 13.60 -4.44 12.40
C GLU A 81 12.79 -4.86 13.65
N LEU A 82 11.63 -5.48 13.45
CA LEU A 82 10.86 -6.05 14.56
C LEU A 82 11.65 -7.16 15.29
N ASP A 83 12.30 -8.07 14.55
CA ASP A 83 13.15 -9.11 15.13
C ASP A 83 14.34 -8.51 15.91
N ALA A 84 14.92 -7.41 15.41
CA ALA A 84 15.96 -6.68 16.11
C ALA A 84 15.48 -6.07 17.43
N LEU A 85 14.22 -5.62 17.53
CA LEU A 85 13.60 -5.13 18.76
C LEU A 85 13.31 -6.24 19.78
N LEU A 86 13.07 -7.48 19.34
CA LEU A 86 12.79 -8.60 20.25
C LEU A 86 14.00 -9.00 21.10
N MET A 87 15.23 -8.80 20.60
CA MET A 87 16.45 -9.14 21.32
C MET A 87 16.68 -8.29 22.59
N PRO A 88 16.69 -6.94 22.53
CA PRO A 88 16.77 -6.11 23.72
C PRO A 88 15.55 -6.28 24.62
N MET A 89 14.34 -6.51 24.08
CA MET A 89 13.16 -6.83 24.89
C MET A 89 13.40 -8.06 25.78
N LYS A 90 13.90 -9.17 25.22
CA LYS A 90 14.19 -10.40 25.98
C LYS A 90 15.25 -10.16 27.06
N ALA A 91 16.31 -9.42 26.74
CA ALA A 91 17.37 -9.08 27.68
C ALA A 91 16.84 -8.22 28.85
N LEU A 92 16.08 -7.17 28.55
CA LEU A 92 15.48 -6.29 29.55
C LEU A 92 14.45 -7.01 30.43
N ARG A 93 13.65 -7.91 29.84
CA ARG A 93 12.69 -8.73 30.59
C ARG A 93 13.37 -9.72 31.53
N ALA A 94 14.54 -10.26 31.13
CA ALA A 94 15.35 -11.09 32.01
C ALA A 94 15.98 -10.27 33.15
N SER A 95 16.51 -9.07 32.84
CA SER A 95 17.09 -8.14 33.81
C SER A 95 16.06 -7.67 34.85
N ALA A 96 14.80 -7.44 34.44
CA ALA A 96 13.70 -7.03 35.31
C ALA A 96 13.39 -8.02 36.46
N ARG A 97 13.87 -9.27 36.37
CA ARG A 97 13.69 -10.32 37.40
C ARG A 97 14.86 -10.41 38.38
N THR A 98 15.90 -9.61 38.20
CA THR A 98 17.08 -9.58 39.07
C THR A 98 16.87 -8.64 40.25
N SER A 99 17.79 -8.63 41.20
CA SER A 99 17.74 -7.74 42.37
C SER A 99 18.07 -6.27 42.06
N GLN A 100 18.62 -5.98 40.88
CA GLN A 100 18.96 -4.62 40.44
C GLN A 100 18.53 -4.40 38.98
N PRO A 101 17.22 -4.28 38.72
CA PRO A 101 16.71 -4.06 37.38
C PRO A 101 16.93 -2.60 36.94
N VAL A 102 17.30 -2.40 35.67
CA VAL A 102 17.37 -1.06 35.05
C VAL A 102 15.97 -0.52 34.75
N LEU A 103 15.05 -1.41 34.37
CA LEU A 103 13.64 -1.14 34.14
C LEU A 103 12.81 -2.20 34.85
N SER A 104 11.68 -1.79 35.42
CA SER A 104 10.67 -2.71 35.95
C SER A 104 10.03 -3.55 34.85
N SER A 105 9.47 -4.71 35.21
CA SER A 105 8.76 -5.56 34.24
C SER A 105 7.59 -4.83 33.57
N GLN A 106 6.95 -3.89 34.27
CA GLN A 106 5.84 -3.10 33.72
C GLN A 106 6.34 -2.10 32.67
N GLU A 107 7.44 -1.39 32.93
CA GLU A 107 8.03 -0.46 31.96
C GLU A 107 8.46 -1.18 30.68
N VAL A 108 9.09 -2.35 30.81
CA VAL A 108 9.46 -3.18 29.66
C VAL A 108 8.21 -3.59 28.87
N GLN A 109 7.13 -3.99 29.55
CA GLN A 109 5.89 -4.36 28.87
C GLN A 109 5.22 -3.18 28.16
N THR A 110 5.28 -1.98 28.74
CA THR A 110 4.73 -0.75 28.14
C THR A 110 5.52 -0.34 26.90
N VAL A 111 6.85 -0.36 26.97
CA VAL A 111 7.71 0.05 25.83
C VAL A 111 7.61 -0.93 24.66
N PHE A 112 7.57 -2.24 24.93
CA PHE A 112 7.49 -3.28 23.90
C PHE A 112 6.06 -3.82 23.71
N TYR A 113 5.06 -2.99 23.97
CA TYR A 113 3.66 -3.40 23.89
C TYR A 113 3.33 -3.93 22.49
N GLN A 114 2.85 -5.17 22.43
CA GLN A 114 2.43 -5.87 21.20
C GLN A 114 3.48 -6.05 20.11
N VAL A 115 4.77 -5.75 20.36
CA VAL A 115 5.82 -5.93 19.34
C VAL A 115 5.89 -7.39 18.83
N PRO A 116 5.84 -8.44 19.68
CA PRO A 116 5.80 -9.82 19.22
C PRO A 116 4.56 -10.14 18.37
N GLU A 117 3.38 -9.72 18.83
CA GLU A 117 2.11 -9.96 18.17
C GLU A 117 2.05 -9.27 16.80
N LEU A 118 2.53 -8.03 16.73
CA LEU A 118 2.67 -7.27 15.49
C LEU A 118 3.59 -7.99 14.50
N ARG A 119 4.73 -8.48 14.96
CA ARG A 119 5.68 -9.26 14.15
C ARG A 119 5.03 -10.52 13.59
N ASP A 120 4.20 -11.22 14.36
CA ASP A 120 3.52 -12.43 13.91
C ASP A 120 2.44 -12.16 12.85
N VAL A 121 1.67 -11.08 13.00
CA VAL A 121 0.68 -10.65 11.99
C VAL A 121 1.38 -10.30 10.68
N HIS A 122 2.44 -9.51 10.75
CA HIS A 122 3.23 -9.10 9.58
C HIS A 122 3.96 -10.28 8.93
N GLN A 123 4.44 -11.24 9.72
CA GLN A 123 5.04 -12.47 9.21
C GLN A 123 4.02 -13.29 8.42
N SER A 124 2.80 -13.44 8.96
CA SER A 124 1.73 -14.16 8.28
C SER A 124 1.33 -13.49 6.97
N PHE A 125 1.20 -12.17 6.96
CA PHE A 125 0.94 -11.39 5.75
C PHE A 125 2.04 -11.57 4.70
N CYS A 126 3.30 -11.42 5.09
CA CYS A 126 4.46 -11.56 4.22
C CYS A 126 4.52 -12.96 3.59
N SER A 127 4.36 -14.01 4.40
CA SER A 127 4.33 -15.41 3.93
C SER A 127 3.18 -15.64 2.96
N GLY A 128 1.96 -15.21 3.29
CA GLY A 128 0.80 -15.37 2.41
C GLY A 128 0.92 -14.59 1.09
N LEU A 129 1.50 -13.40 1.11
CA LEU A 129 1.76 -12.60 -0.09
C LEU A 129 2.80 -13.30 -0.99
N LYS A 130 3.88 -13.82 -0.40
CA LYS A 130 4.93 -14.55 -1.11
C LYS A 130 4.40 -15.80 -1.81
N ASP A 131 3.58 -16.59 -1.12
CA ASP A 131 2.98 -17.81 -1.68
C ASP A 131 2.11 -17.49 -2.90
N ARG A 132 1.30 -16.43 -2.82
CA ARG A 132 0.46 -16.00 -3.95
C ARG A 132 1.25 -15.47 -5.14
N LEU A 133 2.34 -14.73 -4.90
CA LEU A 133 3.22 -14.24 -5.96
C LEU A 133 3.93 -15.41 -6.66
N ASN A 134 4.36 -16.41 -5.91
CA ASN A 134 4.97 -17.61 -6.47
C ASN A 134 3.96 -18.43 -7.30
N ALA A 135 2.72 -18.59 -6.82
CA ALA A 135 1.66 -19.29 -7.56
C ALA A 135 1.33 -18.61 -8.91
N GLN A 136 1.35 -17.27 -8.95
CA GLN A 136 1.15 -16.52 -10.20
C GLN A 136 2.25 -16.79 -11.23
N SER A 137 3.52 -16.88 -10.80
CA SER A 137 4.62 -17.21 -11.72
C SER A 137 4.54 -18.63 -12.31
N GLN A 138 3.88 -19.56 -11.61
CA GLN A 138 3.71 -20.94 -12.10
C GLN A 138 2.54 -21.10 -13.08
N THR A 139 1.51 -20.26 -12.97
CA THR A 139 0.34 -20.33 -13.87
C THR A 139 0.70 -19.88 -15.29
N GLU A 140 1.65 -18.95 -15.41
CA GLU A 140 2.19 -18.49 -16.71
C GLU A 140 2.98 -19.60 -17.46
N LEU A 141 3.52 -20.60 -16.74
CA LEU A 141 4.28 -21.72 -17.34
C LEU A 141 3.41 -22.91 -17.76
N GLY A 142 2.12 -22.93 -17.39
CA GLY A 142 1.21 -24.05 -17.65
C GLY A 142 0.30 -23.87 -18.87
N THR A 143 0.34 -22.72 -19.53
CA THR A 143 -0.59 -22.37 -20.62
C THR A 143 0.05 -22.39 -22.02
N ASP A 144 1.31 -22.83 -22.12
CA ASP A 144 2.13 -22.79 -23.35
C ASP A 144 2.71 -24.18 -23.76
N GLU A 145 2.00 -25.28 -23.48
CA GLU A 145 2.39 -26.62 -24.01
C GLU A 145 1.80 -26.94 -25.41
N GLU A 146 1.26 -25.96 -26.15
CA GLU A 146 0.93 -26.18 -27.56
C GLU A 146 1.22 -24.98 -28.48
N ALA A 147 2.45 -24.48 -28.46
CA ALA A 147 3.03 -23.81 -29.63
C ALA A 147 4.56 -23.82 -29.54
N GLY A 148 5.19 -24.68 -30.34
CA GLY A 148 6.65 -24.72 -30.43
C GLY A 148 7.24 -23.39 -30.93
N LEU A 149 8.42 -23.04 -30.40
CA LEU A 149 9.65 -22.71 -31.15
C LEU A 149 10.66 -21.99 -30.23
N LYS A 150 11.65 -22.77 -29.76
CA LYS A 150 13.08 -22.41 -29.77
C LYS A 150 13.54 -21.20 -28.94
N CYS A 151 13.76 -21.40 -27.63
CA CYS A 151 14.73 -20.60 -26.89
C CYS A 151 16.16 -20.99 -27.29
N ARG A 152 16.83 -20.10 -28.00
CA ARG A 152 18.24 -20.21 -28.38
C ARG A 152 19.09 -19.75 -27.20
N ASN A 153 19.92 -20.66 -26.70
CA ASN A 153 20.92 -20.44 -25.66
C ASN A 153 21.79 -19.20 -25.98
N PHE A 154 22.02 -18.36 -24.97
CA PHE A 154 23.19 -17.50 -24.92
C PHE A 154 24.12 -18.04 -23.84
N ASP A 155 24.96 -18.99 -24.25
CA ASP A 155 26.30 -19.11 -23.68
C ASP A 155 27.12 -17.93 -24.22
N LEU A 156 27.54 -17.03 -23.33
CA LEU A 156 28.69 -16.16 -23.57
C LEU A 156 29.72 -16.46 -22.49
N GLU A 157 30.54 -17.46 -22.79
CA GLU A 157 31.83 -17.65 -22.16
C GLU A 157 32.94 -17.10 -23.06
N VAL A 158 33.78 -16.27 -22.43
CA VAL A 158 35.22 -16.00 -22.67
C VAL A 158 35.65 -15.01 -23.75
N GLY A 159 36.46 -14.05 -23.28
CA GLY A 159 37.40 -13.22 -24.03
C GLY A 159 38.18 -12.32 -23.08
#